data_AF-A0A527HM72-F1
#
_entry.id   AF-A0A527HM72-F1
#
_cell.length_a   1.000
_cell.length_b   1.000
_cell.length_c   1.000
_cell.angle_alpha   90.00
_cell.angle_beta   90.00
_cell.angle_gamma   90.00
#
_symmetry.space_group_name_H-M   'P 1'
#
loop_
_entity.id
_entity.type
_entity.pdbx_description
1 polymer ?
#
loop_
_entity_poly.entity_id
_entity_poly.type
_entity_poly.pdbx_seq_one_letter_code
_entity_poly.pdbx_strand_id
1 'polypeptide(L)' 'MSGLNQLLDRFLGRGEWAVTVPTLDGPLLPNQGLEEAGQFAGLAEADNLVRTEKGLLASSANRLMRFSAD' A
#
# COMPACT_ATOMS: atom_id res chain seq x y z
N MET A 1 24.79 19.13 -15.68
CA MET A 1 23.61 18.31 -15.33
C MET A 1 22.49 19.26 -14.95
N SER A 2 21.35 19.16 -15.64
CA SER A 2 20.27 20.15 -15.61
C SER A 2 19.64 20.26 -14.22
N GLY A 3 19.39 21.48 -13.73
CA GLY A 3 18.74 21.75 -12.43
C GLY A 3 17.35 21.11 -12.28
N LEU A 4 16.73 20.68 -13.38
CA LEU A 4 15.50 19.90 -13.36
C LEU A 4 15.65 18.53 -12.68
N ASN A 5 16.79 17.85 -12.88
CA ASN A 5 17.04 16.55 -12.26
C ASN A 5 17.20 16.70 -10.74
N GLN A 6 17.86 17.75 -10.27
CA GLN A 6 18.01 18.06 -8.84
C GLN A 6 16.68 18.37 -8.15
N LEU A 7 15.76 19.04 -8.86
CA LEU A 7 14.42 19.32 -8.35
C LEU A 7 13.59 18.03 -8.22
N LEU A 8 13.69 17.16 -9.23
CA LEU A 8 13.01 15.85 -9.25
C LEU A 8 13.56 14.90 -8.18
N ASP A 9 14.88 14.84 -8.02
CA ASP A 9 15.54 14.05 -6.98
C ASP A 9 15.10 14.47 -5.58
N ARG A 10 15.00 15.78 -5.34
CA ARG A 10 14.51 16.35 -4.08
C ARG A 10 13.01 16.17 -3.87
N PHE A 11 12.20 16.20 -4.91
CA PHE A 11 10.75 15.96 -4.85
C PHE A 11 10.42 14.48 -4.60
N LEU A 12 11.19 13.56 -5.19
CA LEU A 12 11.02 12.12 -5.05
C LEU A 12 11.76 11.52 -3.84
N GLY A 13 12.47 12.35 -3.05
CA GLY A 13 13.21 11.91 -1.88
C GLY A 13 14.43 11.04 -2.19
N ARG A 14 15.00 11.14 -3.40
CA ARG A 14 16.16 10.36 -3.85
C ARG A 14 17.43 11.22 -3.72
N GLY A 15 18.40 10.74 -2.94
CA GLY A 15 19.69 11.37 -2.68
C GLY A 15 20.63 10.37 -2.00
N GLU A 16 21.89 10.75 -1.71
CA GLU A 16 22.94 9.82 -1.23
C GLU A 16 22.63 9.05 0.08
N TRP A 17 21.59 9.46 0.82
CA TRP A 17 21.18 8.86 2.09
C TRP A 17 19.67 8.57 2.15
N ALA A 18 19.01 8.45 1.00
CA ALA A 18 17.58 8.16 0.93
C ALA A 18 17.28 6.76 1.48
N VAL A 19 16.54 6.70 2.58
CA VAL A 19 15.94 5.44 3.07
C VAL A 19 15.03 4.91 1.96
N THR A 20 15.37 3.74 1.42
CA THR A 20 14.77 3.16 0.21
C THR A 20 13.36 2.59 0.40
N VAL A 21 12.70 2.90 1.51
CA VAL A 21 11.27 2.64 1.67
C VAL A 21 10.56 3.95 1.35
N PRO A 22 10.11 4.17 0.11
CA PRO A 22 9.24 5.31 -0.17
C PRO A 22 8.06 5.24 0.79
N THR A 23 7.70 6.38 1.39
CA THR A 23 6.42 6.48 2.06
C THR A 23 5.35 6.00 1.08
N LEU A 24 4.47 5.11 1.54
CA LEU A 24 3.52 4.39 0.69
C LEU A 24 2.78 5.33 -0.27
N ASP A 25 2.54 6.57 0.16
CA ASP A 25 1.76 7.55 -0.55
C ASP A 25 2.49 8.82 -1.04
N GLY A 26 3.74 9.06 -0.65
CA GLY A 26 4.50 10.25 -1.08
C GLY A 26 3.69 11.57 -1.04
N PRO A 27 4.12 12.61 -1.79
CA PRO A 27 3.36 13.87 -1.91
C PRO A 27 2.14 13.80 -2.82
N LEU A 28 2.04 12.77 -3.67
CA LEU A 28 0.98 12.64 -4.68
C LEU A 28 -0.24 11.87 -4.16
N LEU A 29 -0.11 11.18 -3.02
CA LEU A 29 -1.18 10.42 -2.35
C LEU A 29 -1.95 9.47 -3.31
N PRO A 30 -1.26 8.66 -4.13
CA PRO A 30 -1.92 7.83 -5.13
C PRO A 30 -2.85 6.77 -4.52
N ASN A 31 -2.68 6.41 -3.24
CA ASN A 31 -3.53 5.46 -2.56
C ASN A 31 -4.62 6.11 -1.70
N GLN A 32 -4.92 7.42 -1.84
CA GLN A 32 -5.96 8.16 -1.08
C GLN A 32 -7.31 7.42 -0.96
N GLY A 33 -7.64 6.60 -1.95
CA GLY A 33 -8.83 5.75 -1.93
C GLY A 33 -8.85 4.69 -0.82
N LEU A 34 -7.69 4.29 -0.29
CA LEU A 34 -7.56 3.39 0.86
C LEU A 34 -7.92 4.11 2.17
N GLU A 35 -7.52 5.37 2.34
CA GLU A 35 -7.88 6.19 3.50
C GLU A 35 -9.37 6.49 3.55
N GLU A 36 -9.98 6.70 2.37
CA GLU A 36 -11.41 6.98 2.24
C GLU A 36 -12.28 5.72 2.27
N ALA A 37 -11.67 4.54 2.08
CA ALA A 37 -12.41 3.28 2.08
C ALA A 37 -12.99 2.98 3.46
N GLY A 38 -14.28 2.63 3.47
CA GLY A 38 -14.94 2.13 4.67
C GLY A 38 -14.34 0.79 5.12
N GLN A 39 -14.35 0.54 6.44
CA GLN A 39 -13.96 -0.75 6.98
C GLN A 39 -14.97 -1.83 6.55
N PHE A 40 -14.50 -2.79 5.77
CA PHE A 40 -15.30 -3.94 5.34
C PHE A 40 -15.42 -5.01 6.44
N ALA A 41 -14.29 -5.40 7.05
CA ALA A 41 -14.24 -6.41 8.11
C ALA A 41 -13.03 -6.17 9.02
N GLY A 42 -13.18 -6.48 10.32
CA GLY A 42 -12.06 -6.53 11.25
C GLY A 42 -11.45 -7.93 11.30
N LEU A 43 -10.13 -8.04 11.19
CA LEU A 43 -9.42 -9.31 11.29
C LEU A 43 -8.15 -9.13 12.13
N ALA A 44 -8.10 -9.83 13.28
CA ALA A 44 -6.92 -9.82 14.13
C ALA A 44 -5.74 -10.53 13.43
N GLU A 45 -4.53 -10.00 13.60
CA GLU A 45 -3.30 -10.56 13.03
C GLU A 45 -3.38 -10.78 11.50
N ALA A 46 -4.05 -9.86 10.80
CA ALA A 46 -4.10 -9.87 9.34
C ALA A 46 -2.71 -9.61 8.75
N ASP A 47 -2.37 -10.34 7.69
CA ASP A 47 -1.05 -10.28 7.06
C ASP A 47 -1.14 -10.12 5.53
N ASN A 48 -1.84 -11.03 4.86
CA ASN A 48 -1.97 -11.01 3.39
C ASN A 48 -3.44 -11.02 2.94
N LEU A 49 -3.72 -10.38 1.80
CA LEU A 49 -5.04 -10.30 1.16
C LEU A 49 -4.92 -10.55 -0.35
N VAL A 50 -5.78 -11.40 -0.91
CA VAL A 50 -5.81 -11.68 -2.35
C VAL A 50 -7.23 -11.90 -2.85
N ARG A 51 -7.56 -11.35 -4.02
CA ARG A 51 -8.80 -11.65 -4.74
C ARG A 51 -8.56 -12.84 -5.68
N THR A 52 -9.44 -13.83 -5.60
CA THR A 52 -9.44 -15.01 -6.45
C THR A 52 -10.83 -15.22 -7.05
N GLU A 53 -10.97 -16.18 -7.96
CA GLU A 53 -12.28 -16.61 -8.48
C GLU A 53 -13.21 -17.17 -7.39
N LYS A 54 -12.66 -17.61 -6.26
CA LYS A 54 -13.41 -18.17 -5.12
C LYS A 54 -13.82 -17.09 -4.11
N GLY A 55 -13.51 -15.82 -4.38
CA GLY A 55 -13.73 -14.70 -3.49
C GLY A 55 -12.43 -14.11 -2.93
N LEU A 56 -12.59 -13.27 -1.92
CA LEU A 56 -11.49 -12.59 -1.24
C LEU A 56 -10.93 -13.50 -0.15
N LEU A 57 -9.62 -13.76 -0.20
CA LEU A 57 -8.92 -14.58 0.78
C LEU A 57 -7.97 -13.70 1.60
N ALA A 58 -7.95 -13.91 2.90
CA ALA A 58 -7.04 -13.21 3.82
C ALA A 58 -6.37 -14.20 4.79
N SER A 59 -5.09 -14.00 5.09
CA SER A 59 -4.43 -14.72 6.20
C SER A 59 -4.65 -13.99 7.52
N SER A 60 -4.79 -14.76 8.61
CA SER A 60 -4.89 -14.28 9.99
C SER A 60 -4.21 -15.27 10.92
N ALA A 61 -3.04 -14.91 11.43
CA ALA A 61 -2.17 -15.82 12.19
C ALA A 61 -1.99 -17.16 11.44
N ASN A 62 -2.48 -18.27 12.02
CA ASN A 62 -2.42 -19.61 11.46
C ASN A 62 -3.68 -20.02 10.65
N ARG A 63 -4.54 -19.06 10.27
CA ARG A 63 -5.81 -19.30 9.56
C ARG A 63 -5.84 -18.61 8.20
N LEU A 64 -6.56 -19.22 7.27
CA LEU A 64 -6.96 -18.63 6.00
C LEU A 64 -8.47 -18.37 6.04
N MET A 65 -8.86 -17.11 5.88
CA MET A 65 -10.24 -16.63 5.90
C MET A 65 -10.71 -16.39 4.47
N ARG A 66 -11.98 -16.67 4.18
CA ARG A 66 -12.62 -16.35 2.91
C ARG A 66 -13.83 -15.44 3.14
N PHE A 67 -13.90 -14.36 2.37
CA PHE A 67 -15.07 -13.50 2.28
C PHE A 67 -15.70 -13.66 0.90
N SER A 68 -17.02 -13.83 0.87
CA SER A 68 -17.78 -13.71 -0.37
C SER A 68 -17.70 -12.25 -0.81
N ALA A 69 -17.33 -12.02 -2.07
CA ALA A 69 -17.55 -10.73 -2.71
C ALA A 69 -18.88 -10.86 -3.45
N ASP A 70 -19.86 -10.04 -3.07
CA ASP A 70 -21.11 -9.90 -3.83
C ASP A 70 -20.84 -9.24 -5.20
#